data_AF-A0A1R0H3Q3-F1
#
_entry.id   AF-A0A1R0H3Q3-F1
#
_cell.length_a   1.000
_cell.length_b   1.000
_cell.length_c   1.000
_cell.angle_alpha   90.00
_cell.angle_beta   90.00
_cell.angle_gamma   90.00
#
_symmetry.space_group_name_H-M   'P 1'
#
loop_
_entity.id
_entity.type
_entity.pdbx_description
1 polymer ?
#
loop_
_entity_poly.entity_id
_entity_poly.type
_entity_poly.pdbx_seq_one_letter_code
_entity_poly.pdbx_strand_id
1 'polypeptide(L)'
;MFKLSPLGKRLGSIPFKPQPNHPLLNDESSVIGFVGLGNMGFNMAKNLVTKSSNSIIVYDINKDATSKFSQIQVPLSSNNDSPRISVASNLSEIAAKSNYIITMLPESAHVKAAYCGKDGLLAHLKPGTVCIDSSTIDTHVSIEVSNLISDKGAIPLDAPVSGGVMGAEAGSLTFMVGGRSSDEFLIAKDILQFMGSKIIHCGGLGTGQTVKICNNMLLGSAMIATAEAMALGTKLGVDPKLLSTVINSSSGRCWSSEVSNPCPGVLPNAPSSRDYNDGFASKLMLKDMYLSLNAAKSQKIPLLLSSLSTQIYGHVCNDADLANKDFSSVFKWINKK
;
A
#
# COMPACT_ATOMS: atom_id res chain seq x y z
N MET A 1 27.14 -24.51 -30.93
CA MET A 1 25.78 -24.83 -31.39
C MET A 1 24.90 -25.00 -30.14
N PHE A 2 24.34 -23.92 -29.60
CA PHE A 2 23.43 -23.96 -28.46
C PHE A 2 22.04 -23.57 -28.98
N LYS A 3 21.09 -24.51 -28.93
CA LYS A 3 19.69 -24.29 -29.33
C LYS A 3 18.99 -23.56 -28.18
N LEU A 4 18.60 -22.31 -28.41
CA LEU A 4 17.62 -21.60 -27.60
C LEU A 4 16.22 -22.13 -27.94
N SER A 5 15.44 -22.52 -26.93
CA SER A 5 14.03 -22.85 -27.08
C SER A 5 13.19 -21.56 -27.11
N PRO A 6 12.08 -21.49 -27.88
CA PRO A 6 11.23 -20.31 -27.91
C PRO A 6 10.13 -20.43 -26.85
N LEU A 7 10.30 -19.76 -25.71
CA LEU A 7 9.21 -19.48 -24.76
C LEU A 7 8.71 -18.06 -25.01
N GLY A 8 7.64 -17.97 -25.80
CA GLY A 8 7.02 -16.70 -26.17
C GLY A 8 5.58 -16.89 -26.62
N LYS A 9 4.75 -17.58 -25.83
CA LYS A 9 3.29 -17.45 -25.98
C LYS A 9 2.87 -16.17 -25.26
N ARG A 10 2.61 -15.12 -26.03
CA ARG A 10 1.87 -13.93 -25.57
C ARG A 10 0.54 -14.42 -24.97
N LEU A 11 0.33 -14.13 -23.69
CA LEU A 11 -1.00 -14.25 -23.07
C LEU A 11 -1.90 -13.22 -23.76
N GLY A 12 -2.70 -13.69 -24.72
CA GLY A 12 -3.77 -12.90 -25.31
C GLY A 12 -4.79 -12.57 -24.24
N SER A 13 -5.17 -11.29 -24.15
CA SER A 13 -6.31 -10.84 -23.36
C SER A 13 -7.58 -11.54 -23.87
N ILE A 14 -8.08 -12.51 -23.11
CA ILE A 14 -9.40 -13.10 -23.37
C ILE A 14 -10.44 -12.03 -22.96
N PRO A 15 -11.36 -11.63 -23.86
CA PRO A 15 -12.43 -10.73 -23.48
C PRO A 15 -13.34 -11.46 -22.47
N PHE A 16 -13.40 -10.91 -21.26
CA PHE A 16 -14.24 -11.41 -20.18
C PHE A 16 -15.72 -11.18 -20.53
N LYS A 17 -16.50 -12.26 -20.60
CA LYS A 17 -17.95 -12.21 -20.46
C LYS A 17 -18.27 -12.56 -19.00
N PRO A 18 -18.89 -11.65 -18.21
CA PRO A 18 -19.27 -11.98 -16.85
C PRO A 18 -20.22 -13.17 -16.84
N GLN A 19 -19.92 -14.17 -16.00
CA GLN A 19 -20.89 -15.21 -15.71
C GLN A 19 -22.02 -14.61 -14.87
N PRO A 20 -23.30 -14.83 -15.21
CA PRO A 20 -24.40 -14.05 -14.63
C PRO A 20 -24.71 -14.27 -13.14
N ASN A 21 -24.04 -15.19 -12.44
CA ASN A 21 -24.54 -15.75 -11.17
C ASN A 21 -23.46 -15.92 -10.07
N HIS A 22 -22.61 -14.91 -9.81
CA HIS A 22 -21.88 -14.89 -8.54
C HIS A 22 -22.78 -14.26 -7.45
N PRO A 23 -23.04 -14.91 -6.31
CA PRO A 23 -24.01 -14.45 -5.29
C PRO A 23 -23.75 -13.06 -4.71
N LEU A 24 -22.53 -12.52 -4.87
CA LEU A 24 -22.14 -11.19 -4.41
C LEU A 24 -22.41 -10.06 -5.43
N LEU A 25 -22.92 -10.37 -6.64
CA LEU A 25 -23.10 -9.38 -7.72
C LEU A 25 -24.48 -8.70 -7.73
N ASN A 26 -25.45 -9.17 -6.94
CA ASN A 26 -26.87 -8.78 -7.08
C ASN A 26 -27.48 -8.06 -5.87
N ASP A 27 -26.71 -7.68 -4.85
CA ASP A 27 -27.27 -7.00 -3.68
C ASP A 27 -26.85 -5.52 -3.64
N GLU A 28 -27.82 -4.61 -3.77
CA GLU A 28 -27.60 -3.16 -3.93
C GLU A 28 -27.01 -2.45 -2.69
N SER A 29 -26.73 -3.18 -1.60
CA SER A 29 -26.03 -2.62 -0.43
C SER A 29 -25.24 -3.67 0.36
N SER A 30 -23.93 -3.78 0.10
CA SER A 30 -23.03 -4.59 0.94
C SER A 30 -22.52 -3.79 2.15
N VAL A 31 -22.13 -4.49 3.22
CA VAL A 31 -21.45 -3.88 4.38
C VAL A 31 -19.94 -4.09 4.24
N ILE A 32 -19.19 -2.99 4.27
CA ILE A 32 -17.73 -2.99 4.26
C ILE A 32 -17.21 -2.68 5.67
N GLY A 33 -16.53 -3.66 6.25
CA GLY A 33 -15.71 -3.48 7.45
C GLY A 33 -14.38 -2.84 7.11
N PHE A 34 -13.98 -1.79 7.82
CA PHE A 34 -12.67 -1.17 7.66
C PHE A 34 -11.93 -1.12 9.00
N VAL A 35 -10.75 -1.74 9.05
CA VAL A 35 -9.95 -1.88 10.26
C VAL A 35 -8.63 -1.14 10.08
N GLY A 36 -8.42 -0.10 10.89
CA GLY A 36 -7.26 0.79 10.82
C GLY A 36 -7.57 2.10 10.08
N LEU A 37 -7.57 3.20 10.80
CA LEU A 37 -7.90 4.57 10.36
C LEU A 37 -6.74 5.53 10.57
N GLY A 38 -5.51 5.06 10.36
CA GLY A 38 -4.32 5.93 10.24
C GLY A 38 -4.37 6.81 8.97
N ASN A 39 -3.26 7.50 8.68
CA ASN A 39 -3.18 8.47 7.55
C ASN A 39 -3.67 7.90 6.20
N MET A 40 -3.37 6.64 5.92
CA MET A 40 -3.86 5.95 4.71
C MET A 40 -5.30 5.49 4.88
N GLY A 41 -5.56 4.70 5.94
CA GLY A 41 -6.84 4.03 6.17
C GLY A 41 -8.02 4.99 6.29
N PHE A 42 -7.84 6.14 6.95
CA PHE A 42 -8.89 7.16 7.07
C PHE A 42 -9.35 7.68 5.71
N ASN A 43 -8.40 8.04 4.84
CA ASN A 43 -8.70 8.59 3.51
C ASN A 43 -9.23 7.52 2.55
N MET A 44 -8.74 6.29 2.67
CA MET A 44 -9.27 5.13 1.96
C MET A 44 -10.74 4.85 2.34
N ALA A 45 -11.04 4.75 3.64
CA ALA A 45 -12.40 4.54 4.12
C ALA A 45 -13.33 5.71 3.75
N LYS A 46 -12.84 6.95 3.77
CA LYS A 46 -13.58 8.14 3.34
C LYS A 46 -13.95 8.04 1.85
N ASN A 47 -13.04 7.56 1.01
CA ASN A 47 -13.33 7.33 -0.40
C ASN A 47 -14.41 6.26 -0.61
N LEU A 48 -14.39 5.17 0.16
CA LEU A 48 -15.43 4.15 0.09
C LEU A 48 -16.82 4.72 0.40
N VAL A 49 -16.94 5.49 1.48
CA VAL A 49 -18.26 6.01 1.88
C VAL A 49 -18.78 7.14 0.97
N THR A 50 -17.87 7.93 0.39
CA THR A 50 -18.26 9.05 -0.47
C THR A 50 -18.51 8.64 -1.93
N LYS A 51 -17.88 7.55 -2.39
CA LYS A 51 -17.92 7.13 -3.80
C LYS A 51 -18.73 5.86 -4.06
N SER A 52 -19.17 5.15 -3.02
CA SER A 52 -20.04 3.98 -3.15
C SER A 52 -21.36 4.15 -2.37
N SER A 53 -22.36 3.34 -2.70
CA SER A 53 -23.64 3.24 -1.95
C SER A 53 -23.56 2.33 -0.72
N ASN A 54 -22.43 1.65 -0.50
CA ASN A 54 -22.27 0.66 0.57
C ASN A 54 -22.31 1.31 1.97
N SER A 55 -22.75 0.51 2.95
CA SER A 55 -22.63 0.84 4.37
C SER A 55 -21.23 0.49 4.86
N ILE A 56 -20.61 1.37 5.62
CA ILE A 56 -19.25 1.19 6.16
C ILE A 56 -19.32 1.05 7.68
N ILE A 57 -18.71 0.00 8.21
CA ILE A 57 -18.47 -0.17 9.64
C ILE A 57 -16.98 -0.10 9.91
N VAL A 58 -16.56 0.83 10.77
CA VAL A 58 -15.13 1.07 11.02
C VAL A 58 -14.70 0.64 12.42
N TYR A 59 -13.45 0.20 12.54
CA TYR A 59 -12.80 -0.06 13.81
C TYR A 59 -11.35 0.44 13.79
N ASP A 60 -10.96 1.11 14.86
CA ASP A 60 -9.57 1.39 15.20
C ASP A 60 -9.39 1.23 16.72
N ILE A 61 -8.17 0.87 17.13
CA ILE A 61 -7.77 0.87 18.54
C ILE A 61 -7.74 2.30 19.10
N ASN A 62 -7.44 3.29 18.26
CA ASN A 62 -7.49 4.70 18.54
C ASN A 62 -8.92 5.23 18.36
N LYS A 63 -9.60 5.47 19.50
CA LYS A 63 -10.99 5.96 19.51
C LYS A 63 -11.18 7.37 18.96
N ASP A 64 -10.13 8.20 18.97
CA ASP A 64 -10.21 9.53 18.36
C ASP A 64 -10.30 9.42 16.83
N ALA A 65 -9.62 8.44 16.23
CA ALA A 65 -9.67 8.21 14.79
C ALA A 65 -11.09 7.78 14.35
N THR A 66 -11.72 6.85 15.07
CA THR A 66 -13.11 6.44 14.80
C THR A 66 -14.10 7.57 15.04
N SER A 67 -13.91 8.38 16.08
CA SER A 67 -14.80 9.52 16.40
C SER A 67 -14.74 10.60 15.34
N LYS A 68 -13.55 10.91 14.82
CA LYS A 68 -13.38 11.82 13.68
C LYS A 68 -14.02 11.26 12.42
N PHE A 69 -13.90 9.96 12.18
CA PHE A 69 -14.46 9.32 10.99
C PHE A 69 -16.00 9.32 11.00
N SER A 70 -16.63 9.06 12.15
CA SER A 70 -18.10 9.07 12.27
C SER A 70 -18.75 10.43 12.02
N GLN A 71 -17.97 11.51 12.05
CA GLN A 71 -18.44 12.87 11.78
C GLN A 71 -18.40 13.24 10.28
N ILE A 72 -17.88 12.37 9.41
CA ILE A 72 -17.85 12.62 7.97
C ILE A 72 -19.28 12.69 7.44
N GLN A 73 -19.61 13.82 6.80
CA GLN A 73 -20.88 13.98 6.12
C GLN A 73 -20.92 13.11 4.87
N VAL A 74 -21.98 12.32 4.77
CA VAL A 74 -22.24 11.45 3.63
C VAL A 74 -23.58 11.83 3.02
N PRO A 75 -23.72 11.84 1.69
CA PRO A 75 -25.02 11.98 1.07
C PRO A 75 -25.98 10.94 1.65
N LEU A 76 -27.16 11.40 2.08
CA LEU A 76 -28.23 10.52 2.56
C LEU A 76 -28.52 9.49 1.47
N SER A 77 -28.60 8.22 1.86
CA SER A 77 -29.14 7.20 0.95
C SER A 77 -30.59 7.54 0.69
N SER A 78 -31.01 7.54 -0.58
CA SER A 78 -32.40 7.78 -0.99
C SER A 78 -33.39 6.79 -0.38
N ASN A 79 -32.92 5.66 0.17
CA ASN A 79 -33.76 4.53 0.57
C ASN A 79 -33.59 4.02 2.01
N ASN A 80 -32.86 4.68 2.92
CA ASN A 80 -32.71 4.15 4.29
C ASN A 80 -32.51 5.24 5.38
N ASP A 81 -33.31 5.17 6.44
CA ASP A 81 -33.23 5.98 7.67
C ASP A 81 -32.00 5.65 8.55
N SER A 82 -31.17 4.69 8.15
CA SER A 82 -29.99 4.26 8.91
C SER A 82 -28.70 4.92 8.41
N PRO A 83 -27.79 5.33 9.31
CA PRO A 83 -26.54 5.97 8.92
C PRO A 83 -25.65 4.98 8.13
N ARG A 84 -25.11 5.43 6.99
CA ARG A 84 -24.16 4.63 6.17
C ARG A 84 -22.79 4.46 6.82
N ILE A 85 -22.52 5.15 7.93
CA ILE A 85 -21.31 4.99 8.74
C ILE A 85 -21.72 4.48 10.11
N SER A 86 -21.05 3.42 10.57
CA SER A 86 -21.13 2.94 11.95
C SER A 86 -19.74 2.65 12.50
N VAL A 87 -19.60 2.71 13.82
CA VAL A 87 -18.34 2.40 14.52
C VAL A 87 -18.53 1.10 15.28
N ALA A 88 -17.72 0.10 14.98
CA ALA A 88 -17.71 -1.14 15.72
C ALA A 88 -17.04 -0.96 17.09
N SER A 89 -17.57 -1.64 18.09
CA SER A 89 -17.01 -1.72 19.44
C SER A 89 -15.71 -2.55 19.47
N ASN A 90 -15.62 -3.60 18.64
CA ASN A 90 -14.52 -4.56 18.55
C ASN A 90 -14.45 -5.26 17.17
N LEU A 91 -13.44 -6.12 16.98
CA LEU A 91 -13.24 -6.86 15.72
C LEU A 91 -14.30 -7.96 15.47
N SER A 92 -14.89 -8.52 16.53
CA SER A 92 -15.99 -9.50 16.41
C SER A 92 -17.19 -8.89 15.68
N GLU A 93 -17.54 -7.65 16.03
CA GLU A 93 -18.62 -6.92 15.38
C GLU A 93 -18.33 -6.64 13.89
N ILE A 94 -17.09 -6.30 13.54
CA ILE A 94 -16.66 -6.16 12.14
C ILE A 94 -16.87 -7.47 11.38
N ALA A 95 -16.36 -8.58 11.91
CA ALA A 95 -16.44 -9.88 11.26
C ALA A 95 -17.89 -10.39 11.10
N ALA A 96 -18.72 -10.17 12.11
CA ALA A 96 -20.12 -10.60 12.11
C ALA A 96 -20.99 -9.81 11.12
N LYS A 97 -20.76 -8.50 10.96
CA LYS A 97 -21.63 -7.62 10.16
C LYS A 97 -21.18 -7.43 8.71
N SER A 98 -19.91 -7.69 8.39
CA SER A 98 -19.35 -7.30 7.08
C SER A 98 -19.44 -8.41 6.03
N ASN A 99 -19.62 -8.02 4.77
CA ASN A 99 -19.42 -8.86 3.58
C ASN A 99 -17.98 -8.75 3.08
N TYR A 100 -17.43 -7.54 3.14
CA TYR A 100 -16.04 -7.22 2.79
C TYR A 100 -15.34 -6.68 4.03
N ILE A 101 -14.10 -7.09 4.30
CA ILE A 101 -13.28 -6.56 5.39
C ILE A 101 -11.96 -6.09 4.79
N ILE A 102 -11.67 -4.81 4.94
CA ILE A 102 -10.40 -4.21 4.54
C ILE A 102 -9.59 -3.91 5.81
N THR A 103 -8.35 -4.38 5.85
CA THR A 103 -7.38 -4.02 6.89
C THR A 103 -6.30 -3.10 6.30
N MET A 104 -5.96 -2.04 7.04
CA MET A 104 -4.89 -1.11 6.67
C MET A 104 -4.04 -0.77 7.89
N LEU A 105 -3.11 -1.67 8.20
CA LEU A 105 -2.38 -1.72 9.47
C LEU A 105 -0.87 -1.47 9.28
N PRO A 106 -0.14 -1.05 10.34
CA PRO A 106 1.23 -0.59 10.18
C PRO A 106 2.25 -1.68 9.80
N GLU A 107 2.13 -2.88 10.39
CA GLU A 107 3.15 -3.93 10.33
C GLU A 107 2.56 -5.34 10.49
N SER A 108 3.34 -6.37 10.17
CA SER A 108 2.97 -7.80 10.25
C SER A 108 2.38 -8.20 11.60
N ALA A 109 2.94 -7.72 12.70
CA ALA A 109 2.45 -8.04 14.05
C ALA A 109 1.03 -7.52 14.29
N HIS A 110 0.69 -6.36 13.75
CA HIS A 110 -0.64 -5.76 13.85
C HIS A 110 -1.67 -6.55 13.02
N VAL A 111 -1.29 -6.98 11.81
CA VAL A 111 -2.15 -7.84 10.97
C VAL A 111 -2.39 -9.19 11.67
N LYS A 112 -1.33 -9.82 12.20
CA LYS A 112 -1.49 -11.05 12.99
C LYS A 112 -2.38 -10.84 14.21
N ALA A 113 -2.21 -9.76 14.96
CA ALA A 113 -3.06 -9.47 16.12
C ALA A 113 -4.53 -9.26 15.72
N ALA A 114 -4.79 -8.52 14.64
CA ALA A 114 -6.15 -8.25 14.16
C ALA A 114 -6.86 -9.51 13.64
N TYR A 115 -6.16 -10.38 12.90
CA TYR A 115 -6.78 -11.60 12.38
C TYR A 115 -6.75 -12.77 13.37
N CYS A 116 -5.59 -13.05 13.95
CA CYS A 116 -5.29 -14.27 14.71
C CYS A 116 -5.32 -14.08 16.23
N GLY A 117 -5.55 -12.86 16.72
CA GLY A 117 -5.75 -12.61 18.15
C GLY A 117 -6.93 -13.42 18.71
N LYS A 118 -6.97 -13.62 20.03
CA LYS A 118 -8.02 -14.38 20.72
C LYS A 118 -9.43 -13.96 20.32
N ASP A 119 -9.65 -12.65 20.23
CA ASP A 119 -10.90 -12.01 19.79
C ASP A 119 -10.74 -11.33 18.41
N GLY A 120 -9.83 -11.85 17.59
CA GLY A 120 -9.52 -11.36 16.26
C GLY A 120 -10.57 -11.77 15.22
N LEU A 121 -10.41 -11.25 14.00
CA LEU A 121 -11.37 -11.44 12.90
C LEU A 121 -11.64 -12.92 12.60
N LEU A 122 -10.62 -13.79 12.67
CA LEU A 122 -10.77 -15.23 12.34
C LEU A 122 -11.69 -15.98 13.30
N ALA A 123 -11.84 -15.52 14.54
CA ALA A 123 -12.71 -16.16 15.53
C ALA A 123 -14.20 -16.00 15.20
N HIS A 124 -14.54 -15.01 14.38
CA HIS A 124 -15.92 -14.59 14.10
C HIS A 124 -16.23 -14.45 12.61
N LEU A 125 -15.28 -14.84 11.74
CA LEU A 125 -15.39 -14.68 10.30
C LEU A 125 -16.47 -15.61 9.74
N LYS A 126 -17.33 -15.06 8.87
CA LYS A 126 -18.36 -15.84 8.18
C LYS A 126 -17.78 -16.44 6.88
N PRO A 127 -18.19 -17.66 6.49
CA PRO A 127 -17.87 -18.18 5.17
C PRO A 127 -18.35 -17.21 4.07
N GLY A 128 -17.56 -17.09 3.00
CA GLY A 128 -17.82 -16.19 1.89
C GLY A 128 -17.46 -14.72 2.13
N THR A 129 -17.04 -14.32 3.35
CA THR A 129 -16.52 -12.96 3.58
C THR A 129 -15.26 -12.73 2.76
N VAL A 130 -15.16 -11.57 2.10
CA VAL A 130 -13.97 -11.15 1.34
C VAL A 130 -13.05 -10.35 2.26
N CYS A 131 -11.84 -10.84 2.50
CA CYS A 131 -10.85 -10.20 3.36
C CYS A 131 -9.70 -9.65 2.51
N ILE A 132 -9.54 -8.33 2.52
CA ILE A 132 -8.54 -7.60 1.75
C ILE A 132 -7.55 -6.94 2.71
N ASP A 133 -6.33 -7.47 2.81
CA ASP A 133 -5.26 -6.81 3.58
C ASP A 133 -4.49 -5.83 2.70
N SER A 134 -4.70 -4.54 2.92
CA SER A 134 -4.00 -3.46 2.20
C SER A 134 -2.73 -3.00 2.92
N SER A 135 -2.40 -3.62 4.06
CA SER A 135 -1.15 -3.36 4.79
C SER A 135 0.07 -3.76 3.95
N THR A 136 1.24 -3.17 4.21
CA THR A 136 2.51 -3.66 3.65
C THR A 136 3.26 -4.43 4.71
N ILE A 137 3.34 -5.75 4.55
CA ILE A 137 3.82 -6.71 5.54
C ILE A 137 4.74 -7.76 4.92
N ASP A 138 5.30 -8.61 5.78
CA ASP A 138 6.10 -9.75 5.34
C ASP A 138 5.27 -10.72 4.48
N THR A 139 5.85 -11.16 3.36
CA THR A 139 5.19 -12.04 2.38
C THR A 139 4.75 -13.37 3.00
N HIS A 140 5.56 -13.96 3.88
CA HIS A 140 5.21 -15.21 4.55
C HIS A 140 4.05 -15.00 5.53
N VAL A 141 4.03 -13.88 6.25
CA VAL A 141 2.92 -13.55 7.16
C VAL A 141 1.62 -13.34 6.37
N SER A 142 1.69 -12.65 5.22
CA SER A 142 0.53 -12.47 4.35
C SER A 142 -0.04 -13.79 3.85
N ILE A 143 0.83 -14.72 3.41
CA ILE A 143 0.41 -16.06 2.98
C ILE A 143 -0.17 -16.87 4.15
N GLU A 144 0.49 -16.85 5.31
CA GLU A 144 0.03 -17.53 6.54
C GLU A 144 -1.38 -17.08 6.93
N VAL A 145 -1.60 -15.77 7.06
CA VAL A 145 -2.91 -15.20 7.42
C VAL A 145 -3.95 -15.52 6.34
N SER A 146 -3.57 -15.46 5.06
CA SER A 146 -4.48 -15.78 3.95
C SER A 146 -4.94 -17.24 3.96
N ASN A 147 -4.05 -18.17 4.30
CA ASN A 147 -4.43 -19.58 4.45
C ASN A 147 -5.40 -19.77 5.62
N LEU A 148 -5.15 -19.12 6.77
CA LEU A 148 -6.07 -19.16 7.91
C LEU A 148 -7.46 -18.58 7.60
N ILE A 149 -7.51 -17.52 6.79
CA ILE A 149 -8.79 -16.97 6.27
C ILE A 149 -9.48 -18.00 5.36
N SER A 150 -8.72 -18.67 4.49
CA SER A 150 -9.25 -19.72 3.61
C SER A 150 -9.85 -20.88 4.40
N ASP A 151 -9.21 -21.31 5.49
CA ASP A 151 -9.67 -22.40 6.36
C ASP A 151 -11.02 -22.09 7.03
N LYS A 152 -11.39 -20.80 7.13
CA LYS A 152 -12.71 -20.34 7.59
C LYS A 152 -13.75 -20.27 6.47
N GLY A 153 -13.40 -20.67 5.25
CA GLY A 153 -14.26 -20.57 4.08
C GLY A 153 -14.43 -19.15 3.55
N ALA A 154 -13.56 -18.22 3.95
CA ALA A 154 -13.53 -16.84 3.47
C ALA A 154 -12.56 -16.69 2.27
N ILE A 155 -12.59 -15.52 1.63
CA ILE A 155 -11.80 -15.21 0.43
C ILE A 155 -10.67 -14.25 0.82
N PRO A 156 -9.41 -14.70 0.89
CA PRO A 156 -8.28 -13.84 1.22
C PRO A 156 -7.66 -13.17 -0.01
N LEU A 157 -7.33 -11.89 0.14
CA LEU A 157 -6.57 -11.11 -0.84
C LEU A 157 -5.54 -10.24 -0.11
N ASP A 158 -4.30 -10.25 -0.59
CA ASP A 158 -3.32 -9.22 -0.24
C ASP A 158 -3.33 -8.12 -1.30
N ALA A 159 -3.53 -6.87 -0.87
CA ALA A 159 -3.71 -5.73 -1.76
C ALA A 159 -2.94 -4.48 -1.30
N PRO A 160 -1.61 -4.56 -1.05
CA PRO A 160 -0.84 -3.39 -0.67
C PRO A 160 -0.93 -2.26 -1.70
N VAL A 161 -0.72 -1.03 -1.20
CA VAL A 161 -0.98 0.20 -1.98
C VAL A 161 0.28 1.02 -2.23
N SER A 162 0.31 1.72 -3.37
CA SER A 162 1.27 2.78 -3.69
C SER A 162 0.54 4.09 -4.06
N GLY A 163 1.13 5.23 -3.74
CA GLY A 163 0.55 6.57 -4.00
C GLY A 163 0.53 7.51 -2.77
N GLY A 164 0.82 6.98 -1.57
CA GLY A 164 0.90 7.77 -0.34
C GLY A 164 -0.43 8.43 0.05
N VAL A 165 -0.37 9.35 1.02
CA VAL A 165 -1.55 10.01 1.58
C VAL A 165 -2.30 10.83 0.51
N MET A 166 -1.57 11.55 -0.35
CA MET A 166 -2.18 12.30 -1.46
C MET A 166 -2.98 11.40 -2.41
N GLY A 167 -2.44 10.22 -2.75
CA GLY A 167 -3.15 9.24 -3.57
C GLY A 167 -4.35 8.64 -2.83
N ALA A 168 -4.23 8.42 -1.52
CA ALA A 168 -5.31 7.91 -0.68
C ALA A 168 -6.45 8.92 -0.54
N GLU A 169 -6.16 10.22 -0.46
CA GLU A 169 -7.15 11.31 -0.44
C GLU A 169 -7.88 11.42 -1.78
N ALA A 170 -7.12 11.46 -2.89
CA ALA A 170 -7.68 11.56 -4.23
C ALA A 170 -8.46 10.29 -4.66
N GLY A 171 -8.23 9.15 -4.01
CA GLY A 171 -8.72 7.85 -4.42
C GLY A 171 -8.07 7.39 -5.73
N SER A 172 -6.78 7.67 -5.88
CA SER A 172 -5.99 7.39 -7.08
C SER A 172 -4.88 6.37 -6.85
N LEU A 173 -4.89 5.68 -5.70
CA LEU A 173 -3.92 4.65 -5.34
C LEU A 173 -3.75 3.58 -6.43
N THR A 174 -2.56 2.99 -6.45
CA THR A 174 -2.32 1.73 -7.15
C THR A 174 -2.39 0.58 -6.15
N PHE A 175 -3.29 -0.37 -6.39
CA PHE A 175 -3.40 -1.62 -5.63
C PHE A 175 -2.70 -2.74 -6.41
N MET A 176 -1.88 -3.51 -5.69
CA MET A 176 -1.19 -4.70 -6.19
C MET A 176 -1.83 -5.91 -5.52
N VAL A 177 -2.66 -6.66 -6.24
CA VAL A 177 -3.60 -7.63 -5.65
C VAL A 177 -3.15 -9.06 -5.92
N GLY A 178 -2.81 -9.80 -4.87
CA GLY A 178 -2.65 -11.26 -4.89
C GLY A 178 -3.93 -11.97 -4.42
N GLY A 179 -4.29 -13.06 -5.10
CA GLY A 179 -5.49 -13.86 -4.81
C GLY A 179 -5.36 -15.27 -5.40
N ARG A 180 -6.22 -16.21 -5.02
CA ARG A 180 -6.11 -17.61 -5.50
C ARG A 180 -6.57 -17.77 -6.95
N SER A 181 -7.42 -16.86 -7.43
CA SER A 181 -7.94 -16.89 -8.79
C SER A 181 -8.24 -15.48 -9.33
N SER A 182 -8.37 -15.38 -10.66
CA SER A 182 -8.82 -14.15 -11.31
C SER A 182 -10.22 -13.72 -10.88
N ASP A 183 -11.09 -14.65 -10.50
CA ASP A 183 -12.46 -14.32 -10.06
C ASP A 183 -12.44 -13.62 -8.69
N GLU A 184 -11.59 -14.09 -7.77
CA GLU A 184 -11.37 -13.40 -6.48
C GLU A 184 -10.82 -11.98 -6.69
N PHE A 185 -9.90 -11.81 -7.64
CA PHE A 185 -9.40 -10.49 -8.01
C PHE A 185 -10.51 -9.57 -8.53
N LEU A 186 -11.41 -10.06 -9.38
CA LEU A 186 -12.52 -9.26 -9.92
C LEU A 186 -13.46 -8.79 -8.81
N ILE A 187 -13.79 -9.67 -7.86
CA ILE A 187 -14.59 -9.33 -6.68
C ILE A 187 -13.91 -8.21 -5.86
N ALA A 188 -12.59 -8.33 -5.64
CA ALA A 188 -11.83 -7.30 -4.92
C ALA A 188 -11.84 -5.95 -5.67
N LYS A 189 -11.67 -6.01 -7.00
CA LYS A 189 -11.56 -4.84 -7.86
C LYS A 189 -12.79 -3.93 -7.78
N ASP A 190 -13.98 -4.51 -7.66
CA ASP A 190 -15.24 -3.77 -7.57
C ASP A 190 -15.30 -2.83 -6.34
N ILE A 191 -14.64 -3.23 -5.24
CA ILE A 191 -14.49 -2.40 -4.03
C ILE A 191 -13.26 -1.50 -4.10
N LEU A 192 -12.12 -2.04 -4.55
CA LEU A 192 -10.86 -1.31 -4.54
C LEU A 192 -10.85 -0.10 -5.48
N GLN A 193 -11.62 -0.13 -6.58
CA GLN A 193 -11.72 0.97 -7.54
C GLN A 193 -12.27 2.29 -6.95
N PHE A 194 -12.97 2.25 -5.82
CA PHE A 194 -13.41 3.47 -5.13
C PHE A 194 -12.23 4.22 -4.47
N MET A 195 -11.15 3.51 -4.16
CA MET A 195 -9.97 4.04 -3.47
C MET A 195 -8.74 4.17 -4.38
N GLY A 196 -8.79 3.59 -5.58
CA GLY A 196 -7.63 3.46 -6.46
C GLY A 196 -7.95 3.67 -7.94
N SER A 197 -6.98 4.21 -8.66
CA SER A 197 -7.07 4.41 -10.12
C SER A 197 -6.51 3.22 -10.91
N LYS A 198 -5.66 2.40 -10.29
CA LYS A 198 -5.02 1.25 -10.91
C LYS A 198 -5.13 0.04 -9.98
N ILE A 199 -5.87 -0.97 -10.40
CA ILE A 199 -6.05 -2.23 -9.66
C ILE A 199 -5.42 -3.35 -10.48
N ILE A 200 -4.28 -3.88 -10.01
CA ILE A 200 -3.42 -4.78 -10.78
C ILE A 200 -3.47 -6.17 -10.15
N HIS A 201 -3.78 -7.19 -10.95
CA HIS A 201 -3.70 -8.59 -10.52
C HIS A 201 -2.24 -9.05 -10.59
N CYS A 202 -1.67 -9.44 -9.44
CA CYS A 202 -0.27 -9.81 -9.29
C CYS A 202 -0.03 -11.33 -9.30
N GLY A 203 -1.09 -12.14 -9.25
CA GLY A 203 -1.04 -13.60 -9.22
C GLY A 203 -1.55 -14.16 -7.89
N GLY A 204 -0.90 -15.23 -7.42
CA GLY A 204 -1.27 -15.96 -6.20
C GLY A 204 -1.20 -15.14 -4.90
N LEU A 205 -1.59 -15.76 -3.79
CA LEU A 205 -1.47 -15.16 -2.45
C LEU A 205 -0.02 -14.71 -2.15
N GLY A 206 0.13 -13.51 -1.59
CA GLY A 206 1.40 -12.89 -1.25
C GLY A 206 2.14 -12.22 -2.42
N THR A 207 1.64 -12.36 -3.65
CA THR A 207 2.29 -11.73 -4.82
C THR A 207 2.09 -10.23 -4.86
N GLY A 208 0.99 -9.70 -4.31
CA GLY A 208 0.79 -8.26 -4.15
C GLY A 208 1.86 -7.66 -3.23
N GLN A 209 2.10 -8.29 -2.08
CA GLN A 209 3.21 -7.93 -1.17
C GLN A 209 4.56 -8.02 -1.86
N THR A 210 4.81 -9.10 -2.60
CA THR A 210 6.08 -9.30 -3.33
C THR A 210 6.34 -8.18 -4.34
N VAL A 211 5.34 -7.82 -5.15
CA VAL A 211 5.45 -6.70 -6.11
C VAL A 211 5.70 -5.38 -5.38
N LYS A 212 4.97 -5.12 -4.29
CA LYS A 212 5.12 -3.89 -3.49
C LYS A 212 6.53 -3.75 -2.92
N ILE A 213 7.07 -4.79 -2.28
CA ILE A 213 8.39 -4.72 -1.65
C ILE A 213 9.51 -4.61 -2.70
N CYS A 214 9.40 -5.28 -3.85
CA CYS A 214 10.35 -5.12 -4.94
C CYS A 214 10.37 -3.69 -5.49
N ASN A 215 9.19 -3.07 -5.66
CA ASN A 215 9.08 -1.68 -6.09
C ASN A 215 9.74 -0.73 -5.07
N ASN A 216 9.45 -0.89 -3.78
CA ASN A 216 9.98 0.00 -2.76
C ASN A 216 11.48 -0.22 -2.49
N MET A 217 11.96 -1.45 -2.64
CA MET A 217 13.40 -1.78 -2.66
C MET A 217 14.14 -1.00 -3.74
N LEU A 218 13.63 -1.02 -4.98
CA LEU A 218 14.20 -0.26 -6.10
C LEU A 218 14.13 1.25 -5.84
N LEU A 219 12.98 1.73 -5.36
CA LEU A 219 12.75 3.15 -5.06
C LEU A 219 13.73 3.69 -4.00
N GLY A 220 13.91 2.97 -2.90
CA GLY A 220 14.82 3.37 -1.82
C GLY A 220 16.26 3.51 -2.32
N SER A 221 16.77 2.51 -3.06
CA SER A 221 18.11 2.57 -3.65
C SER A 221 18.26 3.69 -4.68
N ALA A 222 17.26 3.86 -5.57
CA ALA A 222 17.30 4.92 -6.58
C ALA A 222 17.24 6.33 -5.98
N MET A 223 16.51 6.52 -4.88
CA MET A 223 16.46 7.80 -4.16
C MET A 223 17.82 8.17 -3.56
N ILE A 224 18.51 7.21 -2.93
CA ILE A 224 19.87 7.43 -2.40
C ILE A 224 20.82 7.82 -3.53
N ALA A 225 20.85 7.05 -4.63
CA ALA A 225 21.71 7.36 -5.77
C ALA A 225 21.41 8.74 -6.39
N THR A 226 20.12 9.11 -6.46
CA THR A 226 19.70 10.45 -6.91
C THR A 226 20.21 11.52 -5.95
N ALA A 227 20.07 11.30 -4.64
CA ALA A 227 20.51 12.24 -3.62
C ALA A 227 22.03 12.44 -3.65
N GLU A 228 22.82 11.37 -3.80
CA GLU A 228 24.28 11.43 -3.96
C GLU A 228 24.69 12.23 -5.21
N ALA A 229 24.08 11.93 -6.36
CA ALA A 229 24.37 12.63 -7.61
C ALA A 229 24.04 14.12 -7.53
N MET A 230 22.88 14.47 -6.96
CA MET A 230 22.48 15.86 -6.73
C MET A 230 23.41 16.57 -5.74
N ALA A 231 23.77 15.92 -4.63
CA ALA A 231 24.66 16.49 -3.61
C ALA A 231 26.06 16.76 -4.19
N LEU A 232 26.63 15.79 -4.91
CA LEU A 232 27.93 15.96 -5.56
C LEU A 232 27.90 17.09 -6.59
N GLY A 233 26.94 17.07 -7.52
CA GLY A 233 26.88 18.05 -8.60
C GLY A 233 26.68 19.48 -8.09
N THR A 234 25.83 19.68 -7.09
CA THR A 234 25.65 20.99 -6.44
C THR A 234 26.90 21.44 -5.69
N LYS A 235 27.60 20.54 -4.99
CA LYS A 235 28.87 20.85 -4.31
C LYS A 235 29.97 21.25 -5.29
N LEU A 236 29.96 20.69 -6.50
CA LEU A 236 30.86 21.04 -7.59
C LEU A 236 30.43 22.31 -8.35
N GLY A 237 29.39 23.01 -7.90
CA GLY A 237 28.97 24.32 -8.42
C GLY A 237 27.97 24.27 -9.57
N VAL A 238 27.38 23.11 -9.88
CA VAL A 238 26.31 23.02 -10.89
C VAL A 238 24.98 23.46 -10.27
N ASP A 239 24.24 24.32 -10.97
CA ASP A 239 22.89 24.68 -10.57
C ASP A 239 22.00 23.42 -10.45
N PRO A 240 21.28 23.23 -9.33
CA PRO A 240 20.51 22.02 -9.09
C PRO A 240 19.36 21.81 -10.10
N LYS A 241 18.75 22.88 -10.62
CA LYS A 241 17.67 22.74 -11.62
C LYS A 241 18.24 22.32 -12.97
N LEU A 242 19.38 22.89 -13.36
CA LEU A 242 20.11 22.47 -14.56
C LEU A 242 20.52 21.00 -14.46
N LEU A 243 21.13 20.59 -13.34
CA LEU A 243 21.55 19.20 -13.13
C LEU A 243 20.37 18.22 -13.21
N SER A 244 19.26 18.54 -12.52
CA SER A 244 18.02 17.77 -12.59
C SER A 244 17.49 17.66 -14.03
N THR A 245 17.50 18.77 -14.78
CA THR A 245 17.06 18.79 -16.19
C THR A 245 17.90 17.85 -17.06
N VAL A 246 19.23 17.87 -16.90
CA VAL A 246 20.13 16.99 -17.66
C VAL A 246 19.92 15.52 -17.28
N ILE A 247 19.84 15.20 -15.98
CA ILE A 247 19.57 13.83 -15.50
C ILE A 247 18.25 13.29 -16.09
N ASN A 248 17.19 14.10 -16.03
CA ASN A 248 15.86 13.73 -16.50
C ASN A 248 15.73 13.71 -18.03
N SER A 249 16.71 14.24 -18.76
CA SER A 249 16.80 14.13 -20.23
C SER A 249 17.76 13.03 -20.69
N SER A 250 18.35 12.30 -19.75
CA SER A 250 19.44 11.34 -19.99
C SER A 250 19.14 9.97 -19.38
N SER A 251 20.11 9.05 -19.43
CA SER A 251 20.00 7.69 -18.91
C SER A 251 19.90 7.60 -17.38
N GLY A 252 20.21 8.68 -16.65
CA GLY A 252 20.09 8.73 -15.20
C GLY A 252 18.65 8.92 -14.70
N ARG A 253 17.69 9.21 -15.59
CA ARG A 253 16.30 9.48 -15.22
C ARG A 253 15.68 8.33 -14.44
N CYS A 254 15.08 8.65 -13.30
CA CYS A 254 14.20 7.75 -12.57
C CYS A 254 13.06 8.55 -11.90
N TRP A 255 12.10 7.87 -11.30
CA TRP A 255 11.00 8.53 -10.58
C TRP A 255 11.50 9.48 -9.49
N SER A 256 12.55 9.09 -8.76
CA SER A 256 13.15 9.91 -7.70
C SER A 256 13.72 11.22 -8.23
N SER A 257 14.28 11.27 -9.44
CA SER A 257 14.85 12.49 -10.02
C SER A 257 13.80 13.39 -10.70
N GLU A 258 12.78 12.79 -11.31
CA GLU A 258 11.77 13.47 -12.13
C GLU A 258 10.54 13.94 -11.33
N VAL A 259 10.07 13.12 -10.39
CA VAL A 259 8.80 13.34 -9.69
C VAL A 259 9.00 13.78 -8.24
N SER A 260 10.03 13.25 -7.58
CA SER A 260 10.27 13.50 -6.14
C SER A 260 11.72 13.89 -5.85
N ASN A 261 12.26 14.81 -6.66
CA ASN A 261 13.66 15.24 -6.58
C ASN A 261 14.06 15.63 -5.14
N PRO A 262 15.13 15.02 -4.58
CA PRO A 262 15.47 15.21 -3.18
C PRO A 262 16.16 16.54 -2.89
N CYS A 263 16.61 17.29 -3.90
CA CYS A 263 17.25 18.58 -3.69
C CYS A 263 16.20 19.70 -3.52
N PRO A 264 16.21 20.48 -2.42
CA PRO A 264 15.27 21.58 -2.21
C PRO A 264 15.29 22.60 -3.35
N GLY A 265 14.10 23.11 -3.72
CA GLY A 265 13.96 24.16 -4.73
C GLY A 265 14.03 23.68 -6.19
N VAL A 266 14.26 22.38 -6.44
CA VAL A 266 14.24 21.81 -7.81
C VAL A 266 12.81 21.62 -8.30
N LEU A 267 11.97 20.95 -7.51
CA LEU A 267 10.56 20.69 -7.84
C LEU A 267 9.66 21.35 -6.79
N PRO A 268 8.69 22.21 -7.18
CA PRO A 268 7.86 22.94 -6.21
C PRO A 268 6.98 22.01 -5.35
N ASN A 269 6.53 20.90 -5.92
CA ASN A 269 5.58 19.98 -5.27
C ASN A 269 6.27 18.81 -4.54
N ALA A 270 7.59 18.68 -4.65
CA ALA A 270 8.31 17.59 -3.98
C ALA A 270 8.42 17.85 -2.47
N PRO A 271 8.47 16.81 -1.63
CA PRO A 271 8.67 16.97 -0.18
C PRO A 271 9.90 17.83 0.17
N SER A 272 10.98 17.73 -0.60
CA SER A 272 12.21 18.52 -0.43
C SER A 272 12.00 20.04 -0.41
N SER A 273 10.95 20.55 -1.08
CA SER A 273 10.60 21.98 -1.13
C SER A 273 9.76 22.47 0.05
N ARG A 274 9.40 21.57 0.97
CA ARG A 274 8.58 21.84 2.17
C ARG A 274 9.16 21.15 3.40
N ASP A 275 10.47 21.29 3.51
CA ASP A 275 11.29 20.76 4.59
C ASP A 275 11.15 19.24 4.80
N TYR A 276 10.84 18.50 3.73
CA TYR A 276 10.61 17.06 3.75
C TYR A 276 9.48 16.64 4.69
N ASN A 277 8.55 17.55 5.00
CA ASN A 277 7.35 17.20 5.73
C ASN A 277 6.36 16.47 4.81
N ASP A 278 5.39 15.76 5.39
CA ASP A 278 4.49 14.82 4.68
C ASP A 278 5.24 13.85 3.75
N GLY A 279 4.56 13.24 2.79
CA GLY A 279 5.17 12.24 1.89
C GLY A 279 5.28 10.85 2.52
N PHE A 280 6.33 10.11 2.16
CA PHE A 280 6.57 8.75 2.64
C PHE A 280 7.73 8.73 3.64
N ALA A 281 7.39 8.62 4.94
CA ALA A 281 8.35 8.75 6.02
C ALA A 281 9.54 7.77 5.91
N SER A 282 10.75 8.25 6.25
CA SER A 282 12.00 7.48 6.20
C SER A 282 11.90 6.16 6.99
N LYS A 283 11.24 6.16 8.15
CA LYS A 283 11.01 4.94 8.94
C LYS A 283 10.16 3.88 8.21
N LEU A 284 9.21 4.32 7.38
CA LEU A 284 8.38 3.42 6.59
C LEU A 284 9.16 2.87 5.40
N MET A 285 10.01 3.69 4.77
CA MET A 285 10.96 3.21 3.76
C MET A 285 11.91 2.17 4.36
N LEU A 286 12.52 2.46 5.52
CA LEU A 286 13.39 1.52 6.21
C LEU A 286 12.68 0.19 6.52
N LYS A 287 11.44 0.24 7.00
CA LYS A 287 10.61 -0.94 7.23
C LYS A 287 10.44 -1.76 5.94
N ASP A 288 10.03 -1.14 4.84
CA ASP A 288 9.81 -1.84 3.56
C ASP A 288 11.12 -2.41 2.99
N MET A 289 12.23 -1.72 3.17
CA MET A 289 13.56 -2.22 2.82
C MET A 289 13.92 -3.48 3.61
N TYR A 290 13.64 -3.53 4.92
CA TYR A 290 13.81 -4.75 5.72
C TYR A 290 12.93 -5.90 5.24
N LEU A 291 11.67 -5.64 4.84
CA LEU A 291 10.80 -6.68 4.27
C LEU A 291 11.42 -7.31 3.02
N SER A 292 12.01 -6.49 2.14
CA SER A 292 12.70 -6.99 0.94
C SER A 292 13.92 -7.87 1.26
N LEU A 293 14.73 -7.48 2.25
CA LEU A 293 15.89 -8.26 2.68
C LEU A 293 15.49 -9.58 3.35
N ASN A 294 14.43 -9.57 4.15
CA ASN A 294 13.89 -10.76 4.78
C ASN A 294 13.37 -11.76 3.73
N ALA A 295 12.63 -11.28 2.73
CA ALA A 295 12.17 -12.11 1.61
C ALA A 295 13.35 -12.68 0.80
N ALA A 296 14.38 -11.88 0.53
CA ALA A 296 15.56 -12.35 -0.20
C ALA A 296 16.37 -13.41 0.57
N LYS A 297 16.40 -13.31 1.91
CA LYS A 297 17.08 -14.29 2.78
C LYS A 297 16.46 -15.68 2.63
N SER A 298 15.13 -15.80 2.55
CA SER A 298 14.47 -17.10 2.38
C SER A 298 14.77 -17.73 1.01
N GLN A 299 15.02 -16.90 -0.01
CA GLN A 299 15.35 -17.31 -1.38
C GLN A 299 16.86 -17.41 -1.65
N LYS A 300 17.71 -17.09 -0.68
CA LYS A 300 19.18 -17.06 -0.81
C LYS A 300 19.66 -16.14 -1.96
N ILE A 301 18.96 -15.02 -2.19
CA ILE A 301 19.32 -14.04 -3.22
C ILE A 301 20.18 -12.93 -2.60
N PRO A 302 21.39 -12.66 -3.12
CA PRO A 302 22.22 -11.57 -2.59
C PRO A 302 21.73 -10.21 -3.10
N LEU A 303 21.22 -9.37 -2.19
CA LEU A 303 20.78 -8.00 -2.49
C LEU A 303 21.80 -6.97 -2.02
N LEU A 304 22.90 -6.79 -2.76
CA LEU A 304 24.03 -5.96 -2.32
C LEU A 304 23.66 -4.48 -2.14
N LEU A 305 23.11 -3.85 -3.19
CA LEU A 305 22.73 -2.44 -3.17
C LEU A 305 21.63 -2.16 -2.15
N SER A 306 20.63 -3.03 -2.08
CA SER A 306 19.54 -2.88 -1.12
C SER A 306 20.02 -3.06 0.31
N SER A 307 20.96 -3.97 0.59
CA SER A 307 21.55 -4.11 1.93
C SER A 307 22.23 -2.83 2.40
N LEU A 308 23.04 -2.21 1.53
CA LEU A 308 23.67 -0.93 1.83
C LEU A 308 22.64 0.19 1.98
N SER A 309 21.65 0.23 1.09
CA SER A 309 20.55 1.21 1.14
C SER A 309 19.78 1.14 2.45
N THR A 310 19.50 -0.08 2.95
CA THR A 310 18.86 -0.30 4.26
C THR A 310 19.71 0.26 5.40
N GLN A 311 21.03 0.04 5.37
CA GLN A 311 21.93 0.60 6.39
C GLN A 311 21.93 2.13 6.36
N ILE A 312 21.95 2.73 5.16
CA ILE A 312 21.85 4.20 5.00
C ILE A 312 20.55 4.72 5.59
N TYR A 313 19.40 4.13 5.25
CA TYR A 313 18.12 4.52 5.86
C TYR A 313 18.08 4.27 7.37
N GLY A 314 18.78 3.25 7.87
CA GLY A 314 19.02 3.05 9.31
C GLY A 314 19.71 4.25 9.94
N HIS A 315 20.77 4.78 9.31
CA HIS A 315 21.43 5.99 9.76
C HIS A 315 20.56 7.25 9.65
N VAL A 316 19.76 7.38 8.59
CA VAL A 316 18.78 8.48 8.46
C VAL A 316 17.75 8.41 9.59
N CYS A 317 17.25 7.22 9.93
CA CYS A 317 16.25 7.05 10.99
C CYS A 317 16.82 7.19 12.41
N ASN A 318 18.14 7.08 12.60
CA ASN A 318 18.79 7.39 13.87
C ASN A 318 18.89 8.91 14.12
N ASP A 319 18.72 9.73 13.08
CA ASP A 319 18.56 11.18 13.22
C ASP A 319 17.10 11.49 13.56
N ALA A 320 16.86 11.97 14.79
CA ALA A 320 15.52 12.24 15.32
C ALA A 320 14.73 13.23 14.45
N ASP A 321 15.42 14.15 13.76
CA ASP A 321 14.79 15.14 12.90
C ASP A 321 14.36 14.57 11.54
N LEU A 322 14.95 13.45 11.11
CA LEU A 322 14.77 12.89 9.76
C LEU A 322 13.90 11.63 9.74
N ALA A 323 13.80 10.89 10.86
CA ALA A 323 13.09 9.62 10.92
C ALA A 323 11.62 9.68 10.45
N ASN A 324 10.93 10.78 10.77
CA ASN A 324 9.53 11.01 10.39
C ASN A 324 9.37 11.91 9.15
N LYS A 325 10.47 12.46 8.62
CA LYS A 325 10.45 13.20 7.35
C LYS A 325 10.42 12.24 6.18
N ASP A 326 10.02 12.75 5.02
CA ASP A 326 10.01 12.01 3.76
C ASP A 326 11.38 11.35 3.49
N PHE A 327 11.36 10.15 2.91
CA PHE A 327 12.54 9.33 2.62
C PHE A 327 13.55 10.01 1.67
N SER A 328 13.14 11.04 0.92
CA SER A 328 14.06 11.90 0.15
C SER A 328 14.97 12.76 1.04
N SER A 329 14.68 12.86 2.35
CA SER A 329 15.51 13.54 3.35
C SER A 329 16.88 12.90 3.54
N VAL A 330 17.14 11.73 2.95
CA VAL A 330 18.50 11.18 2.83
C VAL A 330 19.47 12.17 2.18
N PHE A 331 19.01 13.06 1.29
CA PHE A 331 19.83 14.15 0.77
C PHE A 331 20.30 15.13 1.86
N LYS A 332 19.45 15.47 2.83
CA LYS A 332 19.87 16.26 3.99
C LYS A 332 20.90 15.52 4.81
N TRP A 333 20.70 14.22 5.05
CA TRP A 333 21.65 13.40 5.80
C TRP A 333 23.02 13.35 5.13
N ILE A 334 23.07 13.19 3.79
CA ILE A 334 24.31 13.22 3.00
C ILE A 334 25.03 14.57 3.15
N ASN A 335 24.30 15.69 3.06
CA ASN A 335 24.89 17.03 3.12
C ASN A 335 25.24 17.53 4.53
N LYS A 336 24.84 16.81 5.59
CA LYS A 336 25.29 17.10 6.97
C LYS A 336 26.74 16.64 7.22
N LYS A 337 27.29 15.77 6.38
CA LYS A 337 28.67 15.28 6.45
C LYS A 337 29.59 16.04 5.51
#